data_AF-A0A1Z1M8E6-F1
#
_entry.id   AF-A0A1Z1M8E6-F1
#
_cell.length_a   1.000
_cell.length_b   1.000
_cell.length_c   1.000
_cell.angle_alpha   90.00
_cell.angle_beta   90.00
_cell.angle_gamma   90.00
#
_symmetry.space_group_name_H-M   'P 1'
#
loop_
_entity.id
_entity.type
_entity.pdbx_description
1 polymer ?
#
loop_
_entity_poly.entity_id
_entity_poly.type
_entity_poly.pdbx_seq_one_letter_code
_entity_poly.pdbx_strand_id
1 'polypeptide(L)' 'MNKNCISIISIPNIIKSKISEKIYKKNYLVGYKKISNKNKVFIVELTNKTRIWMLKREIKLNTKLK' A
#
# COMPACT_ATOMS: atom_id res chain seq x y z
N MET A 1 16.60 -3.45 4.05
CA MET A 1 15.65 -3.50 2.91
C MET A 1 15.25 -2.08 2.54
N ASN A 2 15.41 -1.68 1.27
CA ASN A 2 14.97 -0.37 0.79
C ASN A 2 13.44 -0.26 0.94
N LYS A 3 13.00 0.66 1.80
CA LYS A 3 11.57 0.94 1.99
C LYS A 3 11.10 1.83 0.84
N ASN A 4 10.49 1.23 -0.18
CA ASN A 4 9.92 1.99 -1.28
C ASN A 4 8.66 2.71 -0.77
N CYS A 5 8.69 4.05 -0.86
CA CYS A 5 7.52 4.86 -0.53
C CYS A 5 6.43 4.63 -1.57
N ILE A 6 5.20 4.53 -1.11
CA ILE A 6 4.03 4.31 -1.96
C ILE A 6 2.95 5.32 -1.61
N SER A 7 2.25 5.76 -2.66
CA SER A 7 1.06 6.61 -2.54
C SER A 7 -0.16 5.77 -2.85
N ILE A 8 -1.19 5.85 -2.02
CA ILE A 8 -2.46 5.19 -2.27
C ILE A 8 -3.28 6.07 -3.21
N ILE A 9 -3.69 5.53 -4.36
CA ILE A 9 -4.45 6.28 -5.38
C ILE A 9 -5.94 6.15 -5.12
N SER A 10 -6.39 4.94 -4.80
CA SER A 10 -7.81 4.64 -4.62
C SER A 10 -7.99 3.64 -3.48
N ILE A 11 -8.95 3.92 -2.62
CA ILE A 11 -9.41 3.03 -1.55
C ILE A 11 -10.92 3.25 -1.39
N PRO A 12 -11.71 2.18 -1.16
CA PRO A 12 -13.12 2.31 -0.83
C PRO A 12 -13.36 3.21 0.38
N ASN A 13 -14.39 4.06 0.33
CA ASN A 13 -14.68 5.06 1.38
C ASN A 13 -14.83 4.46 2.78
N ILE A 14 -15.42 3.26 2.89
CA ILE A 14 -15.58 2.53 4.15
C ILE A 14 -14.22 2.23 4.80
N ILE A 15 -13.25 1.83 3.99
CA ILE A 15 -11.88 1.58 4.45
C ILE A 15 -11.21 2.94 4.71
N LYS A 16 -11.35 3.90 3.80
CA LYS A 16 -10.79 5.26 3.95
C LYS A 16 -11.16 5.88 5.28
N SER A 17 -12.41 5.78 5.72
CA SER A 17 -12.87 6.30 7.02
C SER A 17 -12.10 5.71 8.21
N LYS A 18 -11.69 4.43 8.15
CA LYS A 18 -10.97 3.75 9.24
C LYS A 18 -9.48 4.07 9.30
N ILE A 19 -8.90 4.53 8.19
CA ILE A 19 -7.44 4.73 8.05
C ILE A 19 -7.06 6.10 7.46
N SER A 20 -8.01 7.04 7.35
CA SER A 20 -7.86 8.34 6.68
C SER A 20 -6.64 9.09 7.19
N GLU A 21 -6.54 9.26 8.50
CA GLU A 21 -5.43 9.96 9.16
C GLU A 21 -4.04 9.33 8.89
N LYS A 22 -4.03 8.02 8.60
CA LYS A 22 -2.80 7.24 8.40
C LYS A 22 -2.40 7.15 6.92
N ILE A 23 -3.37 7.12 6.00
CA ILE A 23 -3.13 7.04 4.54
C ILE A 23 -2.33 8.23 4.03
N TYR A 24 -2.58 9.44 4.55
CA TYR A 24 -1.91 10.66 4.08
C TYR A 24 -0.46 10.80 4.56
N LYS A 25 0.01 9.89 5.44
CA LYS A 25 1.40 9.83 5.88
C LYS A 25 2.21 8.92 4.95
N LYS A 26 3.54 8.92 5.10
CA LYS A 26 4.42 8.05 4.31
C LYS A 26 4.09 6.58 4.56
N ASN A 27 3.66 5.89 3.50
CA ASN A 27 3.38 4.47 3.52
C ASN A 27 4.51 3.70 2.83
N TYR A 28 4.78 2.50 3.31
CA TYR A 28 5.89 1.69 2.83
C TYR A 28 5.41 0.39 2.24
N LEU A 29 5.94 0.06 1.06
CA LEU A 29 5.77 -1.28 0.53
C LEU A 29 6.72 -2.22 1.28
N VAL A 30 6.14 -3.20 1.98
CA VAL A 30 6.92 -4.18 2.77
C VAL A 30 6.95 -5.57 2.14
N GLY A 31 6.11 -5.82 1.15
CA GLY A 31 6.14 -7.09 0.41
C GLY A 31 4.95 -7.27 -0.53
N TYR A 32 4.75 -8.50 -0.97
CA TYR A 32 3.59 -8.90 -1.75
C TYR A 32 3.13 -10.30 -1.33
N LYS A 33 1.85 -10.58 -1.52
CA LYS A 33 1.25 -11.91 -1.33
C LYS A 33 0.56 -12.33 -2.62
N LYS A 34 0.85 -13.54 -3.09
CA LYS A 34 0.13 -14.13 -4.22
C LYS A 34 -1.22 -14.64 -3.70
N ILE A 35 -2.31 -14.20 -4.33
CA ILE A 35 -3.68 -14.62 -3.97
C ILE A 35 -4.29 -15.55 -5.02
N SER A 36 -3.74 -15.55 -6.24
CA SER A 36 -4.06 -16.54 -7.27
C SER A 36 -2.90 -16.63 -8.27
N ASN A 37 -2.99 -17.54 -9.24
CA ASN A 37 -1.96 -17.67 -10.28
C ASN A 37 -1.70 -16.39 -11.07
N LYS A 38 -2.72 -15.56 -11.26
CA LYS A 38 -2.64 -14.30 -12.01
C LYS A 38 -2.58 -13.06 -11.13
N ASN A 39 -3.00 -13.17 -9.86
CA ASN A 39 -3.17 -12.00 -9.00
C ASN A 39 -2.24 -12.02 -7.79
N LYS A 40 -1.61 -10.86 -7.56
CA LYS A 40 -0.85 -10.56 -6.35
C LYS A 40 -1.38 -9.28 -5.72
N VAL A 41 -1.37 -9.26 -4.40
CA VAL A 41 -1.61 -8.07 -3.59
C VAL A 41 -0.29 -7.58 -3.04
N PHE A 42 -0.17 -6.28 -2.90
CA PHE A 42 0.94 -5.61 -2.24
C PHE A 42 0.62 -5.45 -0.77
N ILE A 43 1.61 -5.67 0.08
CA ILE A 43 1.51 -5.47 1.52
C ILE A 43 2.07 -4.09 1.81
N VAL A 44 1.18 -3.20 2.23
CA VAL A 44 1.47 -1.81 2.57
C VAL A 44 1.50 -1.68 4.09
N GLU A 45 2.62 -1.23 4.64
CA GLU A 45 2.73 -0.90 6.06
C GLU A 45 2.51 0.60 6.25
N LEU A 46 1.50 0.93 7.07
CA LEU A 46 1.18 2.27 7.51
C LEU A 46 2.11 2.69 8.67
N THR A 47 2.11 3.98 9.00
CA THR A 47 2.96 4.54 10.07
C THR A 47 2.76 3.92 11.44
N ASN A 48 1.58 3.37 11.73
CA ASN A 48 1.27 2.69 12.98
C ASN A 48 1.55 1.18 12.94
N LYS A 49 2.35 0.70 11.98
CA LYS A 49 2.66 -0.71 11.72
C LYS A 49 1.46 -1.56 11.30
N THR A 50 0.28 -0.97 11.10
CA THR A 50 -0.85 -1.67 10.48
C THR A 50 -0.49 -2.03 9.04
N ARG A 51 -0.80 -3.27 8.66
CA ARG A 51 -0.57 -3.76 7.31
C ARG A 51 -1.88 -3.92 6.56
N ILE A 52 -1.89 -3.46 5.32
CA ILE A 52 -3.05 -3.53 4.44
C ILE A 52 -2.63 -4.22 3.15
N TRP A 53 -3.50 -5.08 2.65
CA TRP A 53 -3.34 -5.69 1.34
C TRP A 53 -4.04 -4.83 0.30
N MET A 54 -3.30 -4.45 -0.72
CA MET A 54 -3.80 -3.57 -1.77
C MET A 54 -3.48 -4.16 -3.14
N LEU A 55 -4.37 -3.93 -4.10
CA LEU A 55 -4.15 -4.33 -5.47
C LEU A 55 -3.13 -3.40 -6.14
N LYS A 56 -2.42 -3.91 -7.17
CA LYS A 56 -1.46 -3.11 -7.94
C LYS A 56 -2.06 -1.78 -8.43
N ARG A 57 -3.32 -1.83 -8.87
CA ARG A 57 -4.05 -0.70 -9.44
C ARG A 57 -4.46 0.36 -8.40
N GLU A 58 -4.44 0.02 -7.12
CA GLU A 58 -4.84 0.92 -6.03
C GLU A 58 -3.67 1.73 -5.48
N ILE A 59 -2.44 1.39 -5.86
CA ILE A 59 -1.20 2.02 -5.36
C ILE A 59 -0.34 2.56 -6.49
N LYS A 60 0.33 3.69 -6.23
CA LYS A 60 1.40 4.23 -7.06
C LYS A 60 2.73 4.00 -6.36
N LEU A 61 3.63 3.28 -7.02
CA LEU A 61 5.00 3.14 -6.57
C LEU A 61 5.76 4.42 -6.91
N ASN A 62 6.20 5.14 -5.88
CA ASN A 62 7.17 6.21 -6.06
C ASN A 62 8.55 5.56 -6.09
N THR A 63 8.85 4.83 -7.16
CA THR A 63 10.22 4.43 -7.44
C THR A 63 11.01 5.72 -7.66
N LYS A 64 11.93 6.03 -6.73
CA LYS A 64 13.05 6.89 -7.09
C LYS A 64 13.78 6.13 -8.20
N LEU A 65 13.62 6.60 -9.44
CA LEU A 65 14.56 6.28 -10.51
C LEU A 65 15.94 6.63 -9.94
N LYS A 66 16.77 5.59 -9.82
CA LYS A 66 18.14 5.71 -9.35
C LYS A 66 19.00 6.16 -10.51
#